data_AF-A0A9X2YPB1-F1
#
_entry.id   AF-A0A9X2YPB1-F1
#
_cell.length_a   1.000
_cell.length_b   1.000
_cell.length_c   1.000
_cell.angle_alpha   90.00
_cell.angle_beta   90.00
_cell.angle_gamma   90.00
#
_symmetry.space_group_name_H-M   'P 1'
#
loop_
_entity.id
_entity.type
_entity.pdbx_description
1 polymer ?
#
loop_
_entity_poly.entity_id
_entity_poly.type
_entity_poly.pdbx_seq_one_letter_code
_entity_poly.pdbx_strand_id
1 'polypeptide(L)'
;MNGQIDIGLARYSDWAFTSAVVVLVVGLLLLAVELAYSRSRKVEQRELVGAAPAATSNRRAAVGADSATPGVVADVPKRPADERIGAAGLSLTYVGIALLLACIVLRGLSTSRVPWGNMYEFINLTCLCGLVAAAVVLRKPQYRALWVFVLVPVLILLTVSGRWLYSHAAPVMPALQSYWLPIHVSVVSLGSGVFLVAGVASILFLVKMSRLGTPGTDGTWARIVDRLPDAQTLDRIAYRTTIFAFPVFGFGVIFGAIWAEEAWGRYWGWDPKETVSFIAWVIYAAYLHARSTAGWRDRKAAWINVAGFVAMVFNLFFINLVTVGLHSYAGVG
;
A
#
# COMPACT_ATOMS: atom_id res chain seq x y z
N MET A 1 17.44 -29.26 14.79
CA MET A 1 18.36 -28.24 15.34
C MET A 1 17.62 -27.53 16.45
N ASN A 2 18.22 -27.46 17.65
CA ASN A 2 17.56 -27.16 18.92
C ASN A 2 16.70 -25.88 18.88
N GLY A 3 15.41 -26.04 19.21
CA GLY A 3 14.40 -24.99 19.27
C GLY A 3 14.53 -24.06 20.48
N GLN A 4 15.69 -23.43 20.65
CA GLN A 4 15.82 -22.27 21.52
C GLN A 4 15.48 -21.01 20.72
N ILE A 5 14.36 -20.37 21.08
CA ILE A 5 13.99 -19.07 20.54
C ILE A 5 15.00 -18.05 21.06
N ASP A 6 15.65 -17.31 20.16
CA ASP A 6 16.54 -16.22 20.55
C ASP A 6 15.70 -15.01 21.01
N ILE A 7 15.61 -14.85 22.32
CA ILE A 7 14.83 -13.79 22.97
C ILE A 7 15.37 -12.39 22.62
N GLY A 8 16.68 -12.26 22.38
CA GLY A 8 17.31 -11.00 21.98
C GLY A 8 16.85 -10.57 20.59
N LEU A 9 16.91 -11.48 19.62
CA LEU A 9 16.42 -11.24 18.27
C LEU A 9 14.91 -11.00 18.22
N ALA A 10 14.13 -11.72 19.04
CA ALA A 10 12.69 -11.48 19.16
C ALA A 10 12.39 -10.07 19.69
N ARG A 11 13.13 -9.60 20.71
CA ARG A 11 13.01 -8.24 21.24
C ARG A 11 13.40 -7.17 20.22
N TYR A 12 14.47 -7.40 19.46
CA TYR A 12 14.86 -6.49 18.38
C TYR A 12 13.81 -6.44 17.26
N SER A 13 13.17 -7.57 16.94
CA SER A 13 12.03 -7.60 16.02
C SER A 13 10.88 -6.73 16.51
N ASP A 14 10.53 -6.82 17.79
CA ASP A 14 9.42 -6.03 18.35
C ASP A 14 9.75 -4.54 18.37
N TRP A 15 10.99 -4.17 18.71
CA TRP A 15 11.45 -2.78 18.60
C TRP A 15 11.45 -2.28 17.15
N ALA A 16 11.88 -3.11 16.20
CA ALA A 16 11.83 -2.78 14.78
C ALA A 16 10.38 -2.57 14.31
N PHE A 17 9.44 -3.39 14.77
CA PHE A 17 8.01 -3.24 14.48
C PHE A 17 7.44 -1.92 15.04
N THR A 18 7.64 -1.65 16.33
CA THR A 18 7.16 -0.40 16.96
C THR A 18 7.79 0.81 16.28
N SER A 19 9.08 0.75 15.98
CA SER A 19 9.79 1.83 15.28
C SER A 19 9.25 2.02 13.86
N ALA A 20 8.97 0.94 13.12
CA ALA A 20 8.37 1.01 11.80
C ALA A 20 7.01 1.73 11.83
N VAL A 21 6.13 1.36 12.78
CA VAL A 21 4.81 2.00 12.92
C VAL A 21 4.97 3.49 13.23
N VAL A 22 5.81 3.86 14.21
CA VAL A 22 6.04 5.26 14.56
C VAL A 22 6.58 6.06 13.37
N VAL A 23 7.60 5.53 12.68
CA VAL A 23 8.21 6.19 11.51
C VAL A 23 7.20 6.34 10.36
N LEU A 24 6.36 5.33 10.11
CA LEU A 24 5.31 5.38 9.10
C LEU A 24 4.20 6.38 9.47
N VAL A 25 3.85 6.52 10.75
CA VAL A 25 2.91 7.55 11.23
C VAL A 25 3.48 8.94 11.01
N VAL A 26 4.74 9.17 11.38
CA VAL A 26 5.39 10.47 11.13
C VAL A 26 5.47 10.75 9.62
N GLY A 27 5.83 9.75 8.81
CA GLY A 27 5.83 9.83 7.35
C GLY A 27 4.46 10.22 6.78
N LEU A 28 3.39 9.59 7.25
CA LEU A 28 2.01 9.91 6.90
C LEU A 28 1.67 11.36 7.24
N LEU A 29 2.01 11.82 8.45
CA LEU A 29 1.72 13.19 8.90
C LEU A 29 2.43 14.23 8.02
N LEU A 30 3.71 14.03 7.71
CA LEU A 30 4.45 14.94 6.83
C LEU A 30 3.87 14.98 5.41
N LEU A 31 3.49 13.82 4.85
CA LEU A 31 2.84 13.74 3.54
C LEU A 31 1.45 14.37 3.54
N ALA A 32 0.69 14.24 4.64
CA ALA A 32 -0.60 14.89 4.81
C ALA A 32 -0.46 16.43 4.90
N VAL A 33 0.60 16.92 5.56
CA VAL A 33 0.95 18.35 5.59
C VAL A 33 1.28 18.85 4.17
N GLU A 34 2.14 18.16 3.41
CA GLU A 34 2.41 18.52 2.00
C GLU A 34 1.13 18.57 1.15
N LEU A 35 0.24 17.59 1.33
CA LEU A 35 -1.03 17.52 0.62
C LEU A 35 -1.93 18.72 0.94
N ALA A 36 -1.96 19.15 2.21
CA ALA A 36 -2.74 20.30 2.66
C ALA A 36 -2.19 21.64 2.13
N TYR A 37 -0.88 21.88 2.17
CA TYR A 37 -0.29 23.21 1.97
C TYR A 37 0.15 23.56 0.52
N SER A 38 0.29 22.59 -0.38
CA SER A 38 0.96 22.76 -1.70
C SER A 38 0.25 23.61 -2.79
N ARG A 39 -0.89 24.28 -2.53
CA ARG A 39 -1.58 25.18 -3.52
C ARG A 39 -1.60 26.64 -3.13
N SER A 40 -1.48 26.98 -1.84
CA SER A 40 -1.51 28.39 -1.41
C SER A 40 -0.50 29.21 -2.20
N ARG A 41 0.64 28.59 -2.52
CA ARG A 41 1.73 29.21 -3.26
C ARG A 41 1.61 29.18 -4.79
N LYS A 42 0.91 28.20 -5.40
CA LYS A 42 0.73 28.13 -6.87
C LYS A 42 -0.24 29.19 -7.39
N VAL A 43 -1.20 29.60 -6.55
CA VAL A 43 -2.10 30.73 -6.84
C VAL A 43 -1.33 32.03 -6.69
N GLU A 44 -0.63 32.22 -5.58
CA GLU A 44 0.22 33.38 -5.30
C GLU A 44 1.32 33.60 -6.37
N GLN A 45 1.98 32.53 -6.83
CA GLN A 45 2.99 32.61 -7.90
C GLN A 45 2.38 32.88 -9.28
N ARG A 46 1.15 32.42 -9.56
CA ARG A 46 0.42 32.79 -10.79
C ARG A 46 -0.02 34.25 -10.77
N GLU A 47 -0.42 34.74 -9.61
CA GLU A 47 -0.82 36.13 -9.38
C GLU A 47 0.39 37.07 -9.53
N LEU A 48 1.56 36.69 -8.99
CA LEU A 48 2.82 37.43 -9.17
C LEU A 48 3.32 37.44 -10.63
N VAL A 49 3.14 36.34 -11.38
CA VAL A 49 3.50 36.28 -12.81
C VAL A 49 2.50 37.05 -13.67
N GLY A 50 1.22 37.14 -13.27
CA GLY A 50 0.21 37.97 -13.92
C GLY A 50 0.36 39.47 -13.63
N ALA A 51 0.97 39.83 -12.50
CA ALA A 51 1.27 41.21 -12.12
C ALA A 51 2.57 41.76 -12.73
N ALA A 52 3.40 40.92 -13.35
CA ALA A 52 4.57 41.37 -14.08
C ALA A 52 4.15 41.96 -15.44
N PRO A 53 4.53 43.21 -15.79
CA PRO A 53 4.21 43.78 -17.09
C PRO A 53 4.79 42.90 -18.18
N ALA A 54 4.01 42.70 -19.25
CA ALA A 54 4.30 41.80 -20.37
C ALA A 54 5.62 42.15 -21.08
N ALA A 55 6.74 41.72 -20.51
CA ALA A 55 8.03 41.70 -21.19
C ALA A 55 8.09 40.41 -22.02
N THR A 56 8.10 40.62 -23.33
CA THR A 56 8.21 39.66 -24.41
C THR A 56 9.25 38.57 -24.11
N SER A 57 8.80 37.32 -24.10
CA SER A 57 9.64 36.16 -23.81
C SER A 57 10.56 35.84 -24.99
N ASN A 58 11.84 36.21 -24.89
CA ASN A 58 12.89 35.54 -25.66
C ASN A 58 13.72 34.68 -24.70
N ARG A 59 13.31 33.42 -24.56
CA ARG A 59 13.92 32.45 -23.64
C ARG A 59 15.06 31.73 -24.37
N ARG A 60 16.20 32.41 -24.52
CA ARG A 60 17.51 31.79 -24.65
C ARG A 60 18.42 32.41 -23.60
N ALA A 61 19.09 31.56 -22.84
CA ALA A 61 20.18 31.97 -21.98
C ALA A 61 21.24 32.67 -22.86
N ALA A 62 21.23 33.99 -22.83
CA ALA A 62 22.29 34.82 -23.36
C ALA A 62 22.59 35.83 -22.26
N VAL A 63 23.74 35.63 -21.62
CA VAL A 63 24.41 36.68 -20.85
C VAL A 63 24.48 37.88 -21.78
N GLY A 64 23.85 39.00 -21.41
CA GLY A 64 23.98 40.23 -22.16
C GLY A 64 25.46 40.63 -22.20
N ALA A 65 25.98 40.89 -23.40
CA ALA A 65 27.38 41.26 -23.62
C ALA A 65 27.79 42.55 -22.86
N ASP A 66 26.82 43.31 -22.34
CA ASP A 66 27.02 44.57 -21.61
C ASP A 66 26.75 44.45 -20.09
N SER A 67 26.83 43.26 -19.50
CA SER A 67 26.69 43.09 -18.06
C SER A 67 27.95 43.58 -17.31
N ALA A 68 27.96 44.87 -16.94
CA ALA A 68 29.05 45.52 -16.21
C ALA A 68 29.15 45.11 -14.70
N THR A 69 28.52 44.01 -14.29
CA THR A 69 28.54 43.52 -12.90
C THR A 69 29.08 42.09 -12.85
N PRO A 70 30.21 41.83 -12.15
CA PRO A 70 30.75 40.48 -12.04
C PRO A 70 29.85 39.57 -11.20
N GLY A 71 29.49 38.42 -11.75
CA GLY A 71 29.30 37.19 -10.95
C GLY A 71 28.09 37.13 -10.01
N VAL A 72 26.92 37.63 -10.41
CA VAL A 72 25.69 37.21 -9.71
C VAL A 72 25.39 35.77 -10.12
N VAL A 73 25.86 34.81 -9.31
CA VAL A 73 25.36 33.44 -9.36
C VAL A 73 23.87 33.53 -9.08
N ALA A 74 23.04 33.30 -10.10
CA ALA A 74 21.60 33.23 -9.91
C ALA A 74 21.34 32.21 -8.79
N ASP A 75 20.76 32.66 -7.68
CA ASP A 75 20.42 31.82 -6.55
C ASP A 75 19.63 30.62 -7.10
N VAL A 76 20.20 29.41 -6.95
CA VAL A 76 19.52 28.19 -7.36
C VAL A 76 18.18 28.18 -6.63
N PRO A 77 17.02 28.09 -7.33
CA PRO A 77 15.73 28.16 -6.68
C PRO A 77 15.67 27.13 -5.55
N LYS A 78 15.70 27.61 -4.29
CA LYS A 78 15.64 26.72 -3.13
C LYS A 78 14.30 25.99 -3.20
N ARG A 79 14.34 24.65 -3.22
CA ARG A 79 13.11 23.83 -3.16
C ARG A 79 12.24 24.34 -2.01
N PRO A 80 10.96 24.62 -2.27
CA PRO A 80 10.09 25.22 -1.28
C PRO A 80 9.89 24.26 -0.09
N ALA A 81 9.63 24.83 1.09
CA ALA A 81 9.62 24.08 2.35
C ALA A 81 8.61 22.91 2.37
N ASP A 82 7.49 23.04 1.66
CA ASP A 82 6.47 22.00 1.48
C ASP A 82 7.00 20.81 0.68
N GLU A 83 7.75 21.04 -0.39
CA GLU A 83 8.40 19.95 -1.16
C GLU A 83 9.46 19.23 -0.31
N ARG A 84 10.15 19.96 0.57
CA ARG A 84 11.11 19.36 1.52
C ARG A 84 10.41 18.50 2.57
N ILE A 85 9.29 18.98 3.12
CA ILE A 85 8.45 18.24 4.07
C ILE A 85 7.93 16.96 3.42
N GLY A 86 7.44 17.06 2.18
CA GLY A 86 6.99 15.91 1.39
C GLY A 86 8.07 14.88 1.11
N ALA A 87 9.25 15.35 0.71
CA ALA A 87 10.41 14.50 0.48
C ALA A 87 10.87 13.80 1.78
N ALA A 88 10.83 14.51 2.92
CA ALA A 88 11.10 13.94 4.23
C ALA A 88 10.04 12.90 4.66
N GLY A 89 8.76 13.15 4.37
CA GLY A 89 7.69 12.18 4.63
C GLY A 89 7.84 10.91 3.79
N LEU A 90 8.25 11.05 2.53
CA LEU A 90 8.54 9.92 1.66
C LEU A 90 9.80 9.15 2.10
N SER A 91 10.87 9.84 2.51
CA SER A 91 12.07 9.17 3.01
C SER A 91 11.78 8.41 4.31
N LEU A 92 11.01 8.98 5.23
CA LEU A 92 10.54 8.26 6.42
C LEU A 92 9.70 7.05 6.05
N THR A 93 8.84 7.14 5.02
CA THR A 93 8.10 5.97 4.52
C THR A 93 9.04 4.85 4.10
N TYR A 94 10.11 5.15 3.34
CA TYR A 94 11.12 4.15 2.96
C TYR A 94 11.89 3.58 4.16
N VAL A 95 12.22 4.40 5.15
CA VAL A 95 12.82 3.94 6.41
C VAL A 95 11.86 3.00 7.15
N GLY A 96 10.57 3.34 7.21
CA GLY A 96 9.52 2.50 7.79
C GLY A 96 9.40 1.15 7.09
N ILE A 97 9.49 1.12 5.75
CA ILE A 97 9.53 -0.13 4.96
C ILE A 97 10.76 -0.97 5.33
N ALA A 98 11.94 -0.35 5.43
CA ALA A 98 13.17 -1.04 5.80
C ALA A 98 13.11 -1.61 7.23
N LEU A 99 12.53 -0.85 8.18
CA LEU A 99 12.32 -1.31 9.55
C LEU A 99 11.30 -2.46 9.63
N LEU A 100 10.23 -2.41 8.83
CA LEU A 100 9.26 -3.50 8.77
C LEU A 100 9.87 -4.78 8.17
N LEU A 101 10.72 -4.64 7.15
CA LEU A 101 11.51 -5.75 6.62
C LEU A 101 12.47 -6.30 7.69
N ALA A 102 13.17 -5.43 8.42
CA ALA A 102 14.05 -5.82 9.50
C ALA A 102 13.30 -6.59 10.60
N CYS A 103 12.09 -6.15 10.98
CA CYS A 103 11.23 -6.89 11.90
C CYS A 103 10.98 -8.32 11.41
N ILE A 104 10.55 -8.49 10.16
CA ILE A 104 10.26 -9.83 9.59
C ILE A 104 11.52 -10.70 9.57
N VAL A 105 12.66 -10.16 9.14
CA VAL A 105 13.93 -10.90 9.07
C VAL A 105 14.40 -11.30 10.47
N LEU A 106 14.44 -10.36 11.42
CA LEU A 106 14.86 -10.63 12.80
C LEU A 106 13.96 -11.67 13.47
N ARG A 107 12.65 -11.63 13.16
CA ARG A 107 11.69 -12.61 13.67
C ARG A 107 11.93 -14.00 13.09
N GLY A 108 12.20 -14.10 11.79
CA GLY A 108 12.57 -15.36 11.16
C GLY A 108 13.86 -15.95 11.73
N LEU A 109 14.87 -15.12 11.93
CA LEU A 109 16.14 -15.51 12.57
C LEU A 109 15.93 -15.97 14.02
N SER A 110 15.10 -15.26 14.80
CA SER A 110 14.83 -15.60 16.20
C SER A 110 14.19 -16.98 16.40
N THR A 111 13.39 -17.42 15.41
CA THR A 111 12.65 -18.69 15.45
C THR A 111 13.30 -19.77 14.59
N SER A 112 14.40 -19.46 13.90
CA SER A 112 15.07 -20.32 12.91
C SER A 112 14.09 -20.94 11.90
N ARG A 113 12.99 -20.24 11.59
CA ARG A 113 11.97 -20.64 10.63
C ARG A 113 11.47 -19.44 9.85
N VAL A 114 10.77 -19.72 8.77
CA VAL A 114 10.06 -18.68 8.04
C VAL A 114 8.90 -18.15 8.92
N PRO A 115 8.86 -16.84 9.21
CA PRO A 115 7.95 -16.27 10.21
C PRO A 115 6.60 -15.95 9.57
N TRP A 116 5.86 -16.98 9.12
CA TRP A 116 4.52 -16.87 8.50
C TRP A 116 3.47 -17.75 9.22
N GLY A 117 3.68 -18.01 10.52
CA GLY A 117 2.93 -19.02 11.29
C GLY A 117 1.73 -18.48 12.06
N ASN A 118 1.51 -17.16 12.09
CA ASN A 118 0.42 -16.52 12.80
C ASN A 118 -0.12 -15.30 12.03
N MET A 119 -1.25 -14.77 12.48
CA MET A 119 -1.89 -13.62 11.84
C MET A 119 -1.06 -12.33 11.89
N TYR A 120 -0.31 -12.10 12.98
CA TYR A 120 0.58 -10.95 13.11
C TYR A 120 1.65 -10.96 12.01
N GLU A 121 2.31 -12.10 11.84
CA GLU A 121 3.29 -12.38 10.80
C GLU A 121 2.70 -12.22 9.38
N PHE A 122 1.48 -12.74 9.16
CA PHE A 122 0.77 -12.62 7.90
C PHE A 122 0.45 -11.16 7.52
N ILE A 123 -0.08 -10.38 8.46
CA ILE A 123 -0.45 -8.98 8.22
C ILE A 123 0.80 -8.15 7.97
N ASN A 124 1.88 -8.38 8.73
CA ASN A 124 3.14 -7.67 8.55
C ASN A 124 3.75 -7.94 7.16
N LEU A 125 3.75 -9.19 6.72
CA LEU A 125 4.21 -9.55 5.38
C LEU A 125 3.34 -8.91 4.29
N THR A 126 2.02 -8.99 4.43
CA THR A 126 1.07 -8.41 3.47
C THR A 126 1.22 -6.89 3.37
N CYS A 127 1.41 -6.21 4.51
CA CYS A 127 1.69 -4.77 4.55
C CYS A 127 3.03 -4.44 3.89
N LEU A 128 4.08 -5.22 4.16
CA LEU A 128 5.38 -5.05 3.51
C LEU A 128 5.26 -5.19 1.99
N CYS A 129 4.61 -6.25 1.50
CA CYS A 129 4.37 -6.46 0.07
C CYS A 129 3.57 -5.31 -0.55
N GLY A 130 2.54 -4.81 0.14
CA GLY A 130 1.75 -3.66 -0.31
C GLY A 130 2.54 -2.35 -0.36
N LEU A 131 3.38 -2.09 0.64
CA LEU A 131 4.26 -0.92 0.66
C LEU A 131 5.35 -0.99 -0.42
N VAL A 132 5.92 -2.17 -0.67
CA VAL A 132 6.89 -2.38 -1.76
C VAL A 132 6.21 -2.22 -3.12
N ALA A 133 5.02 -2.79 -3.30
CA ALA A 133 4.23 -2.59 -4.51
C ALA A 133 3.91 -1.10 -4.74
N ALA A 134 3.53 -0.39 -3.67
CA ALA A 134 3.32 1.05 -3.72
C ALA A 134 4.61 1.80 -4.06
N ALA A 135 5.75 1.42 -3.50
CA ALA A 135 7.05 2.01 -3.84
C ALA A 135 7.41 1.85 -5.32
N VAL A 136 7.10 0.71 -5.92
CA VAL A 136 7.33 0.46 -7.35
C VAL A 136 6.38 1.28 -8.22
N VAL A 137 5.09 1.31 -7.88
CA VAL A 137 4.05 1.94 -8.71
C VAL A 137 4.04 3.46 -8.57
N LEU A 138 4.24 3.97 -7.35
CA LEU A 138 4.23 5.40 -6.99
C LEU A 138 5.63 6.04 -7.06
N ARG A 139 6.61 5.38 -7.71
CA ARG A 139 7.99 5.88 -7.83
C ARG A 139 8.14 7.26 -8.46
N LYS A 140 7.14 7.71 -9.22
CA LYS A 140 7.18 9.04 -9.85
C LYS A 140 6.76 10.12 -8.84
N PRO A 141 7.48 11.25 -8.73
CA PRO A 141 7.15 12.33 -7.79
C PRO A 141 5.72 12.85 -7.89
N GLN A 142 5.13 12.84 -9.10
CA GLN A 142 3.75 13.24 -9.35
C GLN A 142 2.70 12.38 -8.62
N TYR A 143 3.05 11.19 -8.14
CA TYR A 143 2.16 10.29 -7.41
C TYR A 143 2.37 10.36 -5.89
N ARG A 144 3.20 11.28 -5.40
CA ARG A 144 3.54 11.37 -3.97
C ARG A 144 2.32 11.51 -3.07
N ALA A 145 1.32 12.29 -3.49
CA ALA A 145 0.06 12.45 -2.76
C ALA A 145 -0.69 11.14 -2.50
N LEU A 146 -0.52 10.13 -3.35
CA LEU A 146 -1.18 8.83 -3.20
C LEU A 146 -0.68 8.04 -1.99
N TRP A 147 0.53 8.32 -1.51
CA TRP A 147 1.09 7.63 -0.34
C TRP A 147 0.26 7.84 0.92
N VAL A 148 -0.34 9.02 1.12
CA VAL A 148 -1.23 9.28 2.26
C VAL A 148 -2.35 8.24 2.30
N PHE A 149 -2.97 7.96 1.15
CA PHE A 149 -4.10 7.05 1.05
C PHE A 149 -3.72 5.57 1.10
N VAL A 150 -2.49 5.22 0.72
CA VAL A 150 -1.96 3.86 0.88
C VAL A 150 -1.55 3.60 2.33
N LEU A 151 -0.94 4.58 2.99
CA LEU A 151 -0.45 4.46 4.36
C LEU A 151 -1.59 4.34 5.38
N VAL A 152 -2.75 4.97 5.15
CA VAL A 152 -3.91 4.86 6.06
C VAL A 152 -4.34 3.41 6.30
N PRO A 153 -4.75 2.61 5.28
CA PRO A 153 -5.14 1.22 5.51
C PRO A 153 -3.96 0.38 6.00
N VAL A 154 -2.72 0.62 5.55
CA VAL A 154 -1.54 -0.10 6.03
C VAL A 154 -1.31 0.13 7.53
N LEU A 155 -1.37 1.37 8.00
CA LEU A 155 -1.20 1.70 9.42
C LEU A 155 -2.33 1.16 10.28
N ILE A 156 -3.57 1.14 9.77
CA ILE A 156 -4.69 0.48 10.45
C ILE A 156 -4.37 -1.01 10.60
N LEU A 157 -3.98 -1.69 9.52
CA LEU A 157 -3.64 -3.12 9.54
C LEU A 157 -2.48 -3.41 10.51
N LEU A 158 -1.40 -2.63 10.46
CA LEU A 158 -0.26 -2.78 11.36
C LEU A 158 -0.65 -2.50 12.82
N THR A 159 -1.49 -1.51 13.08
CA THR A 159 -1.95 -1.21 14.46
C THR A 159 -2.83 -2.34 14.99
N VAL A 160 -3.75 -2.87 14.19
CA VAL A 160 -4.55 -4.05 14.53
C VAL A 160 -3.65 -5.26 14.78
N SER A 161 -2.68 -5.49 13.89
CA SER A 161 -1.68 -6.56 14.01
C SER A 161 -0.95 -6.49 15.36
N GLY A 162 -0.41 -5.31 15.70
CA GLY A 162 0.38 -5.13 16.93
C GLY A 162 -0.44 -5.06 18.22
N ARG A 163 -1.72 -4.67 18.17
CA ARG A 163 -2.53 -4.45 19.39
C ARG A 163 -3.44 -5.62 19.73
N TRP A 164 -4.00 -6.30 18.74
CA TRP A 164 -5.00 -7.36 18.95
C TRP A 164 -4.53 -8.74 18.50
N LEU A 165 -3.60 -8.81 17.55
CA LEU A 165 -3.13 -10.08 16.97
C LEU A 165 -1.69 -10.41 17.34
N TYR A 166 -1.06 -9.61 18.19
CA TYR A 166 0.31 -9.83 18.62
C TYR A 166 0.42 -11.18 19.30
N SER A 167 1.32 -12.01 18.78
CA SER A 167 1.66 -13.32 19.33
C SER A 167 3.16 -13.37 19.57
N HIS A 168 3.58 -14.05 20.64
CA HIS A 168 4.99 -14.25 20.89
C HIS A 168 5.63 -15.14 19.82
N ALA A 169 6.93 -14.98 19.63
CA ALA A 169 7.71 -15.85 18.76
C ALA A 169 7.64 -17.28 19.31
N ALA A 170 6.85 -18.13 18.65
CA ALA A 170 6.60 -19.51 19.06
C ALA A 170 6.82 -20.47 17.87
N PRO A 171 7.13 -21.75 18.14
CA PRO A 171 7.15 -22.77 17.09
C PRO A 171 5.77 -22.85 16.42
N VAL A 172 5.76 -23.13 15.11
CA VAL A 172 4.51 -23.40 14.39
C VAL A 172 3.79 -24.60 14.99
N MET A 173 2.46 -24.56 15.08
CA MET A 173 1.71 -25.75 15.51
C MET A 173 1.99 -26.91 14.54
N PRO A 174 1.98 -28.17 15.00
CA PRO A 174 2.39 -29.32 14.19
C PRO A 174 1.69 -29.45 12.82
N ALA A 175 0.42 -29.04 12.72
CA ALA A 175 -0.34 -29.04 11.46
C ALA A 175 0.15 -28.02 10.40
N LEU A 176 0.99 -27.06 10.78
CA LEU A 176 1.57 -26.03 9.89
C LEU A 176 3.02 -26.34 9.47
N GLN A 177 3.60 -27.47 9.90
CA GLN A 177 4.96 -27.87 9.53
C GLN A 177 5.00 -28.52 8.15
N SER A 178 4.78 -27.72 7.11
CA SER A 178 4.86 -28.16 5.71
C SER A 178 5.72 -27.19 4.89
N TYR A 179 6.38 -27.73 3.86
CA TYR A 179 7.13 -26.97 2.86
C TYR A 179 6.24 -26.02 2.05
N TRP A 180 4.95 -26.35 1.88
CA TRP A 180 4.01 -25.58 1.07
C TRP A 180 3.42 -24.38 1.78
N LEU A 181 3.35 -24.39 3.11
CA LEU A 181 2.81 -23.25 3.86
C LEU A 181 3.61 -21.99 3.57
N PRO A 182 4.96 -22.01 3.61
CA PRO A 182 5.74 -20.87 3.23
C PRO A 182 5.36 -20.34 1.82
N ILE A 183 5.38 -21.23 0.83
CA ILE A 183 5.12 -20.87 -0.56
C ILE A 183 3.72 -20.27 -0.72
N HIS A 184 2.69 -20.91 -0.15
CA HIS A 184 1.33 -20.41 -0.18
C HIS A 184 1.20 -19.03 0.47
N VAL A 185 1.68 -18.88 1.71
CA VAL A 185 1.50 -17.65 2.49
C VAL A 185 2.25 -16.47 1.86
N SER A 186 3.47 -16.68 1.36
CA SER A 186 4.22 -15.62 0.68
C SER A 186 3.53 -15.14 -0.61
N VAL A 187 3.04 -16.06 -1.43
CA VAL A 187 2.38 -15.74 -2.70
C VAL A 187 1.04 -15.05 -2.45
N VAL A 188 0.24 -15.53 -1.49
CA VAL A 188 -1.04 -14.90 -1.16
C VAL A 188 -0.85 -13.53 -0.50
N SER A 189 0.16 -13.34 0.35
CA SER A 189 0.49 -12.03 0.93
C SER A 189 0.98 -11.05 -0.11
N LEU A 190 1.77 -11.50 -1.09
CA LEU A 190 2.20 -10.67 -2.22
C LEU A 190 1.01 -10.20 -3.05
N GLY A 191 0.12 -11.11 -3.44
CA GLY A 191 -1.10 -10.78 -4.19
C GLY A 191 -2.01 -9.82 -3.40
N SER A 192 -2.25 -10.12 -2.12
CA SER A 192 -3.09 -9.30 -1.22
C SER A 192 -2.52 -7.88 -1.04
N GLY A 193 -1.21 -7.76 -0.85
CA GLY A 193 -0.53 -6.46 -0.71
C GLY A 193 -0.67 -5.60 -1.97
N VAL A 194 -0.50 -6.21 -3.16
CA VAL A 194 -0.69 -5.48 -4.43
C VAL A 194 -2.15 -5.11 -4.65
N PHE A 195 -3.10 -5.99 -4.29
CA PHE A 195 -4.53 -5.69 -4.34
C PHE A 195 -4.95 -4.54 -3.43
N LEU A 196 -4.27 -4.33 -2.29
CA LEU A 196 -4.50 -3.16 -1.44
C LEU A 196 -4.21 -1.86 -2.21
N VAL A 197 -3.11 -1.80 -2.96
CA VAL A 197 -2.78 -0.64 -3.81
C VAL A 197 -3.84 -0.45 -4.90
N ALA A 198 -4.30 -1.53 -5.52
CA ALA A 198 -5.36 -1.51 -6.53
C ALA A 198 -6.70 -1.00 -5.97
N GLY A 199 -7.09 -1.49 -4.78
CA GLY A 199 -8.30 -1.09 -4.08
C GLY A 199 -8.29 0.38 -3.71
N VAL A 200 -7.20 0.87 -3.11
CA VAL A 200 -7.01 2.29 -2.80
C VAL A 200 -7.12 3.15 -4.07
N ALA A 201 -6.45 2.76 -5.15
CA ALA A 201 -6.51 3.50 -6.42
C ALA A 201 -7.93 3.53 -7.01
N SER A 202 -8.69 2.44 -6.93
CA SER A 202 -10.08 2.40 -7.37
C SER A 202 -11.04 3.23 -6.50
N ILE A 203 -10.85 3.25 -5.18
CA ILE A 203 -11.61 4.12 -4.28
C ILE A 203 -11.35 5.58 -4.65
N LEU A 204 -10.08 5.97 -4.83
CA LEU A 204 -9.71 7.33 -5.22
C LEU A 204 -10.27 7.72 -6.59
N PHE A 205 -10.30 6.79 -7.55
CA PHE A 205 -10.92 7.00 -8.85
C PHE A 205 -12.43 7.29 -8.74
N LEU A 206 -13.15 6.52 -7.91
CA LEU A 206 -14.57 6.77 -7.66
C LEU A 206 -14.81 8.11 -6.97
N VAL A 207 -13.95 8.48 -6.02
CA VAL A 207 -13.99 9.80 -5.36
C VAL A 207 -13.75 10.92 -6.38
N LYS A 208 -12.78 10.76 -7.28
CA LYS A 208 -12.47 11.74 -8.34
C LYS A 208 -13.59 11.89 -9.37
N MET A 209 -14.36 10.83 -9.63
CA MET A 209 -15.57 10.87 -10.47
C MET A 209 -16.86 11.24 -9.70
N SER A 210 -16.78 11.50 -8.40
CA SER A 210 -17.91 11.98 -7.60
C SER A 210 -18.07 13.49 -7.72
N ARG A 211 -19.12 14.06 -7.09
CA ARG A 211 -19.34 15.52 -7.05
C ARG A 211 -18.13 16.30 -6.51
N LEU A 212 -17.30 15.67 -5.67
CA LEU A 212 -16.10 16.29 -5.10
C LEU A 212 -14.99 16.53 -6.14
N GLY A 213 -15.03 15.87 -7.29
CA GLY A 213 -14.10 16.09 -8.39
C GLY A 213 -14.57 17.11 -9.43
N THR A 214 -15.78 17.65 -9.28
CA THR A 214 -16.34 18.64 -10.22
C THR A 214 -15.66 19.99 -9.99
N PRO A 215 -15.10 20.63 -11.05
CA PRO A 215 -14.50 21.95 -10.94
C PRO A 215 -15.48 22.98 -10.37
N GLY A 216 -15.05 23.76 -9.38
CA GLY A 216 -15.89 24.78 -8.74
C GLY A 216 -16.67 24.31 -7.50
N THR A 217 -16.44 23.08 -7.03
CA THR A 217 -16.99 22.61 -5.75
C THR A 217 -16.19 23.17 -4.59
N ASP A 218 -16.82 24.00 -3.75
CA ASP A 218 -16.17 24.54 -2.56
C ASP A 218 -16.18 23.54 -1.39
N GLY A 219 -15.04 23.42 -0.71
CA GLY A 219 -14.90 22.59 0.48
C GLY A 219 -13.49 22.02 0.68
N THR A 220 -13.18 21.63 1.91
CA THR A 220 -11.86 21.02 2.25
C THR A 220 -11.64 19.72 1.50
N TRP A 221 -12.67 18.88 1.38
CA TRP A 221 -12.60 17.59 0.69
C TRP A 221 -12.43 17.74 -0.83
N ALA A 222 -13.13 18.68 -1.46
CA ALA A 222 -12.96 18.98 -2.88
C ALA A 222 -11.52 19.45 -3.19
N ARG A 223 -10.95 20.30 -2.32
CA ARG A 223 -9.54 20.72 -2.41
C ARG A 223 -8.54 19.56 -2.37
N ILE A 224 -8.79 18.53 -1.54
CA ILE A 224 -7.96 17.33 -1.47
C ILE A 224 -8.09 16.51 -2.75
N VAL A 225 -9.32 16.31 -3.25
CA VAL A 225 -9.59 15.55 -4.47
C VAL A 225 -8.97 16.21 -5.70
N ASP A 226 -8.94 17.54 -5.76
CA ASP A 226 -8.24 18.30 -6.79
C ASP A 226 -6.72 18.08 -6.82
N ARG A 227 -6.12 17.65 -5.71
CA ARG A 227 -4.68 17.31 -5.66
C ARG A 227 -4.37 15.92 -6.16
N LEU A 228 -5.38 15.04 -6.20
CA LEU A 228 -5.19 13.69 -6.71
C LEU A 228 -4.83 13.73 -8.21
N PRO A 229 -4.04 12.75 -8.68
CA PRO A 229 -3.83 12.54 -10.11
C PRO A 229 -5.17 12.43 -10.86
N ASP A 230 -5.12 12.68 -12.16
CA ASP A 230 -6.29 12.54 -13.02
C ASP A 230 -6.92 11.13 -12.92
N ALA A 231 -8.24 11.05 -13.12
CA ALA A 231 -9.02 9.83 -12.99
C ALA A 231 -8.45 8.70 -13.87
N GLN A 232 -8.02 9.00 -15.09
CA GLN A 232 -7.40 8.02 -15.99
C GLN A 232 -6.09 7.44 -15.44
N THR A 233 -5.37 8.21 -14.63
CA THR A 233 -4.12 7.77 -14.02
C THR A 233 -4.38 6.85 -12.84
N LEU A 234 -5.32 7.20 -11.97
CA LEU A 234 -5.77 6.35 -10.86
C LEU A 234 -6.29 5.00 -11.38
N ASP A 235 -7.08 5.07 -12.44
CA ASP A 235 -7.65 3.91 -13.12
C ASP A 235 -6.57 3.02 -13.76
N ARG A 236 -5.56 3.62 -14.41
CA ARG A 236 -4.40 2.90 -14.96
C ARG A 236 -3.55 2.24 -13.87
N ILE A 237 -3.38 2.90 -12.73
CA ILE A 237 -2.69 2.34 -11.57
C ILE A 237 -3.45 1.10 -11.11
N ALA A 238 -4.75 1.22 -10.82
CA ALA A 238 -5.60 0.12 -10.36
C ALA A 238 -5.55 -1.07 -11.32
N TYR A 239 -5.68 -0.84 -12.62
CA TYR A 239 -5.65 -1.90 -13.63
C TYR A 239 -4.30 -2.63 -13.68
N ARG A 240 -3.20 -1.88 -13.73
CA ARG A 240 -1.85 -2.48 -13.82
C ARG A 240 -1.52 -3.29 -12.57
N THR A 241 -1.90 -2.81 -11.40
CA THR A 241 -1.72 -3.55 -10.15
C THR A 241 -2.60 -4.81 -10.13
N THR A 242 -3.86 -4.73 -10.58
CA THR A 242 -4.76 -5.88 -10.61
C THR A 242 -4.32 -6.96 -11.61
N ILE A 243 -3.84 -6.58 -12.81
CA ILE A 243 -3.30 -7.55 -13.79
C ILE A 243 -2.13 -8.34 -13.20
N PHE A 244 -1.27 -7.69 -12.41
CA PHE A 244 -0.15 -8.37 -11.75
C PHE A 244 -0.62 -9.22 -10.57
N ALA A 245 -1.48 -8.66 -9.70
CA ALA A 245 -1.94 -9.33 -8.50
C ALA A 245 -2.81 -10.56 -8.78
N PHE A 246 -3.62 -10.53 -9.84
CA PHE A 246 -4.55 -11.60 -10.19
C PHE A 246 -3.89 -12.98 -10.39
N PRO A 247 -2.90 -13.16 -11.28
CA PRO A 247 -2.22 -14.45 -11.43
C PRO A 247 -1.43 -14.82 -10.18
N VAL A 248 -0.79 -13.87 -9.51
CA VAL A 248 -0.07 -14.12 -8.25
C VAL A 248 -1.02 -14.68 -7.19
N PHE A 249 -2.17 -14.05 -6.99
CA PHE A 249 -3.19 -14.53 -6.05
C PHE A 249 -3.80 -15.86 -6.50
N GLY A 250 -4.00 -16.07 -7.80
CA GLY A 250 -4.42 -17.35 -8.36
C GLY A 250 -3.46 -18.48 -8.02
N PHE A 251 -2.15 -18.28 -8.16
CA PHE A 251 -1.15 -19.22 -7.67
C PHE A 251 -1.22 -19.41 -6.16
N GLY A 252 -1.50 -18.34 -5.40
CA GLY A 252 -1.79 -18.41 -3.97
C GLY A 252 -2.93 -19.37 -3.66
N VAL A 253 -4.06 -19.28 -4.36
CA VAL A 253 -5.21 -20.19 -4.18
C VAL A 253 -4.84 -21.64 -4.52
N ILE A 254 -4.09 -21.87 -5.62
CA ILE A 254 -3.64 -23.21 -6.02
C ILE A 254 -2.69 -23.82 -4.97
N PHE A 255 -1.68 -23.07 -4.54
CA PHE A 255 -0.75 -23.52 -3.49
C PHE A 255 -1.46 -23.73 -2.15
N GLY A 256 -2.54 -22.98 -1.90
CA GLY A 256 -3.40 -23.18 -0.74
C GLY A 256 -4.09 -24.54 -0.77
N ALA A 257 -4.64 -24.93 -1.91
CA ALA A 257 -5.25 -26.25 -2.10
C ALA A 257 -4.23 -27.39 -1.94
N ILE A 258 -3.01 -27.23 -2.47
CA ILE A 258 -1.94 -28.24 -2.31
C ILE A 258 -1.54 -28.36 -0.83
N TRP A 259 -1.38 -27.24 -0.13
CA TRP A 259 -1.10 -27.26 1.30
C TRP A 259 -2.26 -27.86 2.12
N ALA A 260 -3.51 -27.64 1.70
CA ALA A 260 -4.67 -28.22 2.36
C ALA A 260 -4.68 -29.76 2.29
N GLU A 261 -4.23 -30.36 1.18
CA GLU A 261 -4.06 -31.81 1.07
C GLU A 261 -3.07 -32.33 2.11
N GLU A 262 -1.92 -31.68 2.27
CA GLU A 262 -0.91 -32.12 3.23
C GLU A 262 -1.34 -31.93 4.69
N ALA A 263 -2.09 -30.88 5.00
CA ALA A 263 -2.49 -30.57 6.36
C ALA A 263 -3.77 -31.33 6.80
N TRP A 264 -4.70 -31.59 5.89
CA TRP A 264 -6.05 -32.09 6.19
C TRP A 264 -6.44 -33.35 5.41
N GLY A 265 -5.60 -33.83 4.48
CA GLY A 265 -5.88 -34.98 3.63
C GLY A 265 -6.91 -34.72 2.52
N ARG A 266 -7.19 -33.44 2.20
CA ARG A 266 -8.05 -33.03 1.08
C ARG A 266 -7.62 -31.70 0.46
N TYR A 267 -7.62 -31.60 -0.87
CA TYR A 267 -7.28 -30.37 -1.60
C TYR A 267 -8.24 -29.19 -1.36
N TRP A 268 -9.52 -29.47 -1.08
CA TRP A 268 -10.56 -28.45 -0.91
C TRP A 268 -11.71 -29.02 -0.08
N GLY A 269 -12.24 -28.23 0.85
CA GLY A 269 -13.39 -28.58 1.67
C GLY A 269 -14.48 -27.52 1.77
N TRP A 270 -14.44 -26.46 0.96
CA TRP A 270 -15.43 -25.39 0.98
C TRP A 270 -15.55 -24.71 2.34
N ASP A 271 -14.46 -24.65 3.10
CA ASP A 271 -14.47 -23.89 4.34
C ASP A 271 -14.63 -22.39 4.03
N PRO A 272 -15.03 -21.57 5.02
CA PRO A 272 -15.26 -20.15 4.78
C PRO A 272 -14.04 -19.44 4.17
N LYS A 273 -12.81 -19.86 4.48
CA LYS A 273 -11.59 -19.22 3.97
C LYS A 273 -11.30 -19.59 2.53
N GLU A 274 -11.37 -20.87 2.18
CA GLU A 274 -11.29 -21.36 0.81
C GLU A 274 -12.37 -20.70 -0.06
N THR A 275 -13.62 -20.70 0.40
CA THR A 275 -14.77 -20.18 -0.35
C THR A 275 -14.66 -18.68 -0.61
N VAL A 276 -14.35 -17.88 0.42
CA VAL A 276 -14.21 -16.42 0.23
C VAL A 276 -12.99 -16.07 -0.62
N SER A 277 -11.89 -16.82 -0.51
CA SER A 277 -10.71 -16.62 -1.36
C SER A 277 -11.05 -16.90 -2.83
N PHE A 278 -11.84 -17.94 -3.11
CA PHE A 278 -12.34 -18.21 -4.46
C PHE A 278 -13.30 -17.12 -4.95
N ILE A 279 -14.23 -16.66 -4.12
CA ILE A 279 -15.14 -15.54 -4.45
C ILE A 279 -14.34 -14.28 -4.79
N ALA A 280 -13.34 -13.93 -3.98
CA ALA A 280 -12.47 -12.78 -4.25
C ALA A 280 -11.74 -12.93 -5.60
N TRP A 281 -11.20 -14.13 -5.89
CA TRP A 281 -10.58 -14.42 -7.18
C TRP A 281 -11.56 -14.24 -8.35
N VAL A 282 -12.79 -14.76 -8.23
CA VAL A 282 -13.86 -14.59 -9.25
C VAL A 282 -14.23 -13.11 -9.43
N ILE A 283 -14.33 -12.32 -8.36
CA ILE A 283 -14.62 -10.88 -8.46
C ILE A 283 -13.51 -10.15 -9.22
N TYR A 284 -12.23 -10.45 -8.94
CA TYR A 284 -11.12 -9.85 -9.68
C TYR A 284 -11.03 -10.35 -11.13
N ALA A 285 -11.40 -11.61 -11.40
CA ALA A 285 -11.56 -12.11 -12.77
C ALA A 285 -12.66 -11.36 -13.51
N ALA A 286 -13.82 -11.16 -12.87
CA ALA A 286 -14.94 -10.39 -13.41
C ALA A 286 -14.55 -8.93 -13.66
N TYR A 287 -13.74 -8.32 -12.79
CA TYR A 287 -13.18 -6.99 -13.00
C TYR A 287 -12.32 -6.93 -14.27
N LEU A 288 -11.36 -7.86 -14.43
CA LEU A 288 -10.49 -7.90 -15.61
C LEU A 288 -11.29 -8.20 -16.88
N HIS A 289 -12.28 -9.09 -16.79
CA HIS A 289 -13.17 -9.43 -17.90
C HIS A 289 -14.02 -8.23 -18.32
N ALA A 290 -14.71 -7.58 -17.36
CA ALA A 290 -15.48 -6.36 -17.61
C ALA A 290 -14.62 -5.27 -18.28
N ARG A 291 -13.34 -5.23 -17.95
CA ARG A 291 -12.41 -4.25 -18.52
C ARG A 291 -11.90 -4.59 -19.91
N SER A 292 -11.90 -5.88 -20.27
CA SER A 292 -11.66 -6.36 -21.64
C SER A 292 -12.88 -6.20 -22.56
N THR A 293 -14.09 -6.17 -21.99
CA THR A 293 -15.34 -6.02 -22.74
C THR A 293 -15.64 -4.54 -23.03
N ALA A 294 -15.92 -4.23 -24.30
CA ALA A 294 -16.22 -2.86 -24.73
C ALA A 294 -17.44 -2.29 -23.98
N GLY A 295 -17.30 -1.09 -23.40
CA GLY A 295 -18.40 -0.36 -22.73
C GLY A 295 -18.44 -0.41 -21.20
N TRP A 296 -17.59 -1.21 -20.53
CA TRP A 296 -17.57 -1.33 -19.06
C TRP A 296 -16.35 -0.67 -18.39
N ARG A 297 -15.57 0.11 -19.16
CA ARG A 297 -14.24 0.63 -18.77
C ARG A 297 -14.23 1.69 -17.65
N ASP A 298 -15.38 2.25 -17.28
CA ASP A 298 -15.42 3.43 -16.41
C ASP A 298 -15.80 3.09 -14.96
N ARG A 299 -16.86 3.71 -14.45
CA ARG A 299 -17.27 3.67 -13.03
C ARG A 299 -17.71 2.29 -12.55
N LYS A 300 -18.31 1.48 -13.42
CA LYS A 300 -18.82 0.15 -13.07
C LYS A 300 -17.69 -0.82 -12.74
N ALA A 301 -16.64 -0.87 -13.56
CA ALA A 301 -15.47 -1.70 -13.29
C ALA A 301 -14.79 -1.29 -11.97
N ALA A 302 -14.68 0.01 -11.67
CA ALA A 302 -14.09 0.43 -10.40
C ALA A 302 -14.87 -0.06 -9.17
N TRP A 303 -16.20 -0.11 -9.21
CA TRP A 303 -17.01 -0.71 -8.14
C TRP A 303 -16.75 -2.22 -7.98
N ILE A 304 -16.52 -2.95 -9.07
CA ILE A 304 -16.17 -4.38 -9.00
C ILE A 304 -14.81 -4.54 -8.31
N ASN A 305 -13.82 -3.70 -8.62
CA ASN A 305 -12.50 -3.74 -7.97
C ASN A 305 -12.60 -3.42 -6.47
N VAL A 306 -13.44 -2.46 -6.10
CA VAL A 306 -13.71 -2.13 -4.69
C VAL A 306 -14.41 -3.29 -3.98
N ALA A 307 -15.37 -3.96 -4.63
CA ALA A 307 -16.00 -5.16 -4.09
C ALA A 307 -14.97 -6.28 -3.84
N GLY A 308 -14.02 -6.47 -4.77
CA GLY A 308 -12.91 -7.41 -4.59
C GLY A 308 -12.03 -7.05 -3.40
N PHE A 309 -11.70 -5.76 -3.23
CA PHE A 309 -10.94 -5.29 -2.08
C PHE A 309 -11.69 -5.50 -0.76
N VAL A 310 -12.99 -5.24 -0.72
CA VAL A 310 -13.84 -5.51 0.47
C VAL A 310 -13.88 -7.01 0.76
N ALA A 311 -14.01 -7.86 -0.26
CA ALA A 311 -13.97 -9.32 -0.09
C ALA A 311 -12.62 -9.79 0.49
N MET A 312 -11.49 -9.19 0.07
CA MET A 312 -10.17 -9.46 0.63
C MET A 312 -10.06 -9.04 2.11
N VAL A 313 -10.55 -7.86 2.46
CA VAL A 313 -10.56 -7.38 3.86
C VAL A 313 -11.48 -8.25 4.72
N PHE A 314 -12.63 -8.66 4.19
CA PHE A 314 -13.55 -9.58 4.85
C PHE A 314 -12.89 -10.94 5.09
N ASN A 315 -12.20 -11.50 4.08
CA ASN A 315 -11.43 -12.74 4.23
C ASN A 315 -10.34 -12.61 5.31
N LEU A 316 -9.65 -11.47 5.35
CA LEU A 316 -8.58 -11.22 6.32
C LEU A 316 -9.09 -11.13 7.76
N PHE A 317 -10.19 -10.42 8.02
CA PHE A 317 -10.65 -10.19 9.38
C PHE A 317 -11.79 -11.09 9.79
N PHE A 318 -12.87 -11.13 9.03
CA PHE A 318 -14.08 -11.83 9.45
C PHE A 318 -13.86 -13.34 9.52
N ILE A 319 -13.24 -13.92 8.49
CA ILE A 319 -12.99 -15.35 8.46
C ILE A 319 -11.95 -15.77 9.51
N ASN A 320 -10.90 -14.99 9.69
CA ASN A 320 -9.88 -15.37 10.67
C ASN A 320 -10.29 -15.09 12.13
N LEU A 321 -11.17 -14.11 12.40
CA LEU A 321 -11.55 -13.72 13.77
C LEU A 321 -12.90 -14.28 14.23
N VAL A 322 -13.85 -14.50 13.31
CA VAL A 322 -15.26 -14.78 13.65
C VAL A 322 -15.64 -16.23 13.35
N THR A 323 -15.07 -16.84 12.30
CA THR A 323 -15.36 -18.24 12.00
C THR A 323 -14.46 -19.17 12.80
N VAL A 324 -15.07 -20.04 13.60
CA VAL A 324 -14.39 -21.18 14.22
C VAL A 324 -14.16 -22.21 13.10
N GLY A 325 -12.93 -22.31 12.63
CA GLY A 325 -12.58 -23.17 11.51
C GLY A 325 -11.13 -23.60 11.56
N LEU A 326 -10.81 -24.54 10.69
CA LEU A 326 -9.51 -25.16 10.46
C LEU A 326 -8.37 -24.14 10.22
N HIS A 327 -8.72 -22.90 9.86
CA HIS A 327 -7.82 -21.79 9.60
C HIS A 327 -7.87 -20.65 10.63
N SER A 328 -8.52 -20.86 11.79
CA SER A 328 -8.54 -19.88 12.87
C SER A 328 -7.19 -19.87 13.57
N TYR A 329 -6.26 -19.08 13.02
CA TYR A 329 -4.94 -18.82 13.62
C TYR A 329 -4.97 -17.65 14.62
N ALA A 330 -6.16 -17.19 14.99
CA ALA A 330 -6.32 -15.99 15.78
C ALA A 330 -5.96 -16.19 17.26
N GLY A 331 -5.83 -17.44 17.75
CA GLY A 331 -5.46 -17.69 19.15
C GLY A 331 -6.41 -17.05 20.17
N VAL A 332 -7.60 -16.61 19.73
CA VAL A 332 -8.68 -16.11 20.56
C VAL A 332 -9.60 -17.29 20.80
N GLY A 333 -9.23 -18.05 21.83
CA GLY A 333 -9.91 -19.22 22.36
C GLY A 333 -9.18 -19.66 23.61
#